data_AF-A0A3E2NDT6-F1
#
_entry.id   AF-A0A3E2NDT6-F1
#
_cell.length_a   1.000
_cell.length_b   1.000
_cell.length_c   1.000
_cell.angle_alpha   90.00
_cell.angle_beta   90.00
_cell.angle_gamma   90.00
#
_symmetry.space_group_name_H-M   'P 1'
#
loop_
_entity.id
_entity.type
_entity.pdbx_description
1 polymer ?
#
loop_
_entity_poly.entity_id
_entity_poly.type
_entity_poly.pdbx_seq_one_letter_code
_entity_poly.pdbx_strand_id
1 'polypeptide(L)'
;MNKFIFTDYFHDPQGKIAKRMLFKSDNVIAFILNIAKGEILPGHTHLESTLLLQVMEGDAKVVTNGNETPLQAGELMQVDGQESLQVINIGENVLRLYVTISPMGSEAFAADANV
;
A
#
# COMPACT_ATOMS: atom_id res chain seq x y z
N MET A 1 -20.37 8.88 -10.04
CA MET A 1 -20.14 7.63 -9.28
C MET A 1 -19.29 6.73 -10.15
N ASN A 2 -18.13 6.31 -9.65
CA ASN A 2 -17.22 5.43 -10.38
C ASN A 2 -17.19 4.07 -9.69
N LYS A 3 -17.23 2.99 -10.47
CA LYS A 3 -17.05 1.62 -9.99
C LYS A 3 -15.67 1.14 -10.43
N PHE A 4 -14.93 0.52 -9.52
CA PHE A 4 -13.64 -0.07 -9.79
C PHE A 4 -13.69 -1.57 -9.45
N ILE A 5 -12.94 -2.37 -10.18
CA ILE A 5 -12.76 -3.80 -9.91
C ILE A 5 -11.30 -3.99 -9.52
N PHE A 6 -11.02 -4.40 -8.28
CA PHE A 6 -9.65 -4.46 -7.77
C PHE A 6 -8.71 -5.31 -8.63
N THR A 7 -9.22 -6.41 -9.18
CA THR A 7 -8.44 -7.32 -10.03
C THR A 7 -7.92 -6.68 -11.31
N ASP A 8 -8.52 -5.58 -11.78
CA ASP A 8 -8.02 -4.83 -12.94
C ASP A 8 -6.71 -4.09 -12.62
N TYR A 9 -6.41 -3.89 -11.33
CA TYR A 9 -5.23 -3.21 -10.81
C TYR A 9 -4.21 -4.19 -10.19
N PHE A 10 -4.55 -5.48 -10.19
CA PHE A 10 -3.63 -6.53 -9.79
C PHE A 10 -2.60 -6.70 -10.90
N HIS A 11 -1.33 -6.58 -10.55
CA HIS A 11 -0.23 -6.60 -11.50
C HIS A 11 0.82 -7.61 -11.03
N ASP A 12 1.45 -8.32 -11.98
CA ASP A 12 2.69 -9.02 -11.68
C ASP A 12 3.84 -7.99 -11.66
N PRO A 13 4.43 -7.71 -10.49
CA PRO A 13 5.44 -6.67 -10.39
C PRO A 13 6.84 -7.13 -10.87
N GLN A 14 7.00 -8.35 -11.38
CA GLN A 14 8.27 -8.84 -11.98
C GLN A 14 9.49 -8.69 -11.05
N GLY A 15 9.36 -9.12 -9.81
CA GLY A 15 10.45 -9.06 -8.82
C GLY A 15 10.69 -7.68 -8.22
N LYS A 16 9.69 -6.79 -8.28
CA LYS A 16 9.75 -5.41 -7.80
C LYS A 16 8.47 -5.00 -7.05
N ILE A 17 8.20 -3.69 -6.96
CA ILE A 17 6.93 -3.14 -6.50
C ILE A 17 6.21 -2.43 -7.65
N ALA A 18 4.90 -2.67 -7.78
CA ALA A 18 4.04 -1.98 -8.73
C ALA A 18 2.86 -1.31 -8.03
N LYS A 19 2.76 0.02 -8.17
CA LYS A 19 1.65 0.84 -7.70
C LYS A 19 0.68 1.15 -8.83
N ARG A 20 -0.61 0.92 -8.60
CA ARG A 20 -1.68 1.17 -9.57
C ARG A 20 -2.81 1.98 -8.94
N MET A 21 -3.01 3.20 -9.41
CA MET A 21 -3.98 4.16 -8.92
C MET A 21 -5.41 3.75 -9.30
N LEU A 22 -6.31 3.69 -8.31
CA LEU A 22 -7.75 3.56 -8.58
C LEU A 22 -8.41 4.93 -8.69
N PHE A 23 -8.15 5.78 -7.71
CA PHE A 23 -8.84 7.05 -7.55
C PHE A 23 -7.92 8.11 -6.95
N LYS A 24 -8.14 9.37 -7.36
CA LYS A 24 -7.43 10.53 -6.89
C LYS A 24 -8.36 11.72 -6.78
N SER A 25 -8.25 12.43 -5.67
CA SER A 25 -8.81 13.76 -5.41
C SER A 25 -7.96 14.43 -4.32
N ASP A 26 -8.21 15.71 -4.04
CA ASP A 26 -7.53 16.41 -2.95
C ASP A 26 -7.79 15.79 -1.56
N ASN A 27 -8.97 15.20 -1.39
CA ASN A 27 -9.41 14.65 -0.11
C ASN A 27 -8.94 13.20 0.10
N VAL A 28 -8.86 12.41 -0.96
CA VAL A 28 -8.52 10.99 -0.85
C VAL A 28 -7.85 10.49 -2.10
N ILE A 29 -6.82 9.67 -1.90
CA ILE A 29 -6.24 8.81 -2.92
C ILE A 29 -6.43 7.36 -2.53
N ALA A 30 -6.63 6.51 -3.54
CA ALA A 30 -6.78 5.08 -3.38
C ALA A 30 -6.00 4.33 -4.47
N PHE A 31 -5.22 3.33 -4.10
CA PHE A 31 -4.38 2.55 -5.02
C PHE A 31 -4.18 1.10 -4.56
N ILE A 32 -3.80 0.22 -5.50
CA ILE A 32 -3.26 -1.10 -5.19
C ILE A 32 -1.73 -1.02 -5.20
N LEU A 33 -1.09 -1.56 -4.16
CA LEU A 33 0.31 -1.98 -4.22
C LEU A 33 0.39 -3.47 -4.50
N ASN A 34 1.22 -3.85 -5.45
CA ASN A 34 1.60 -5.22 -5.76
C ASN A 34 3.09 -5.36 -5.45
N ILE A 35 3.43 -6.15 -4.44
CA ILE A 35 4.81 -6.32 -3.94
C ILE A 35 5.23 -7.75 -4.25
N ALA A 36 6.31 -7.93 -5.02
CA ALA A 36 6.82 -9.25 -5.35
C ALA A 36 7.19 -10.04 -4.08
N LYS A 37 7.29 -11.36 -4.22
CA LYS A 37 7.76 -12.24 -3.13
C LYS A 37 9.11 -11.74 -2.59
N GLY A 38 9.20 -11.54 -1.27
CA GLY A 38 10.42 -11.14 -0.58
C GLY A 38 10.81 -9.66 -0.73
N GLU A 39 10.09 -8.89 -1.56
CA GLU A 39 10.38 -7.46 -1.74
C GLU A 39 9.88 -6.63 -0.56
N ILE A 40 10.49 -5.45 -0.41
CA ILE A 40 10.30 -4.55 0.72
C ILE A 40 9.94 -3.17 0.19
N LEU A 41 8.78 -2.65 0.58
CA LEU A 41 8.48 -1.22 0.47
C LEU A 41 9.31 -0.47 1.52
N PRO A 42 10.27 0.38 1.12
CA PRO A 42 11.13 1.07 2.07
C PRO A 42 10.34 1.97 3.02
N GLY A 43 10.93 2.20 4.21
CA GLY A 43 10.35 3.07 5.23
C GLY A 43 10.14 4.49 4.71
N HIS A 44 8.93 5.02 4.85
CA HIS A 44 8.57 6.39 4.52
C HIS A 44 7.39 6.86 5.38
N THR A 45 7.16 8.17 5.42
CA THR A 45 6.04 8.79 6.15
C THR A 45 5.01 9.38 5.18
N HIS A 46 3.82 9.68 5.70
CA HIS A 46 2.70 10.27 4.94
C HIS A 46 2.36 11.70 5.39
N LEU A 47 3.27 12.31 6.16
CA LEU A 47 3.21 13.70 6.64
C LEU A 47 1.94 13.97 7.44
N GLU A 48 1.06 14.83 6.94
CA GLU A 48 -0.20 15.22 7.60
C GLU A 48 -1.38 14.30 7.25
N SER A 49 -1.11 13.17 6.58
CA SER A 49 -2.15 12.30 6.02
C SER A 49 -2.23 10.96 6.74
N THR A 50 -3.45 10.52 7.06
CA THR A 50 -3.69 9.19 7.59
C THR A 50 -3.68 8.17 6.47
N LEU A 51 -3.06 7.02 6.70
CA LEU A 51 -3.07 5.88 5.80
C LEU A 51 -3.89 4.73 6.39
N LEU A 52 -4.72 4.10 5.54
CA LEU A 52 -5.27 2.77 5.80
C LEU A 52 -4.65 1.77 4.81
N LEU A 53 -4.17 0.65 5.35
CA LEU A 53 -3.54 -0.44 4.61
C LEU A 53 -4.35 -1.71 4.83
N GLN A 54 -5.00 -2.22 3.79
CA GLN A 54 -5.71 -3.50 3.84
C GLN A 54 -4.98 -4.56 3.03
N VAL A 55 -4.76 -5.73 3.62
CA VAL A 55 -4.23 -6.88 2.88
C VAL A 55 -5.37 -7.56 2.12
N MET A 56 -5.24 -7.60 0.81
CA MET A 56 -6.20 -8.25 -0.09
C MET A 56 -5.80 -9.70 -0.37
N GLU A 57 -4.51 -9.93 -0.64
CA GLU A 57 -3.92 -11.25 -0.87
C GLU A 57 -2.48 -11.29 -0.36
N GLY A 58 -2.06 -12.43 0.20
CA GLY A 58 -0.70 -12.64 0.71
C GLY A 58 -0.56 -12.32 2.20
N ASP A 59 0.70 -12.35 2.66
CA ASP A 59 1.08 -12.13 4.05
C ASP A 59 2.10 -10.99 4.11
N ALA A 60 1.81 -9.98 4.91
CA ALA A 60 2.64 -8.81 5.10
C ALA A 60 3.25 -8.83 6.51
N LYS A 61 4.45 -8.27 6.62
CA LYS A 61 4.98 -7.77 7.88
C LYS A 61 5.13 -6.27 7.76
N VAL A 62 4.43 -5.53 8.60
CA VAL A 62 4.46 -4.08 8.65
C VAL A 62 5.36 -3.64 9.80
N VAL A 63 6.27 -2.71 9.54
CA VAL A 63 7.15 -2.14 10.56
C VAL A 63 6.80 -0.67 10.74
N THR A 64 6.35 -0.31 11.95
CA THR A 64 6.08 1.08 12.36
C THR A 64 6.83 1.39 13.65
N ASN A 65 7.62 2.48 13.63
CA ASN A 65 8.41 2.94 14.78
C ASN A 65 9.27 1.82 15.44
N GLY A 66 9.78 0.88 14.63
CA GLY A 66 10.59 -0.26 15.06
C GLY A 66 9.79 -1.48 15.55
N ASN A 67 8.46 -1.41 15.62
CA ASN A 67 7.61 -2.54 15.98
C ASN A 67 7.17 -3.29 14.72
N GLU A 68 7.33 -4.61 14.73
CA GLU A 68 6.86 -5.47 13.65
C GLU A 68 5.46 -6.00 13.95
N THR A 69 4.53 -5.85 13.01
CA THR A 69 3.17 -6.37 13.10
C THR A 69 2.86 -7.20 11.85
N PRO A 70 2.56 -8.50 11.97
CA PRO A 70 2.09 -9.31 10.85
C PRO A 70 0.66 -8.88 10.45
N LEU A 71 0.36 -8.93 9.15
CA LEU A 71 -0.99 -8.76 8.61
C LEU A 71 -1.26 -9.81 7.53
N GLN A 72 -2.49 -10.30 7.48
CA GLN A 72 -2.98 -11.30 6.53
C GLN A 72 -4.23 -10.82 5.80
N ALA A 73 -4.60 -11.52 4.72
CA ALA A 73 -5.77 -11.17 3.92
C ALA A 73 -7.04 -10.97 4.76
N GLY A 74 -7.71 -9.83 4.55
CA GLY A 74 -8.89 -9.42 5.33
C GLY A 74 -8.59 -8.52 6.52
N GLU A 75 -7.32 -8.34 6.89
CA GLU A 75 -6.90 -7.44 7.96
C GLU A 75 -6.56 -6.04 7.43
N LEU A 76 -6.72 -5.04 8.30
CA LEU A 76 -6.49 -3.64 8.00
C LEU A 76 -5.69 -2.99 9.12
N MET A 77 -4.73 -2.15 8.76
CA MET A 77 -3.96 -1.31 9.67
C MET A 77 -4.18 0.17 9.33
N GLN A 78 -4.39 0.98 10.35
CA GLN A 78 -4.31 2.43 10.25
C GLN A 78 -2.93 2.88 10.74
N VAL A 79 -2.31 3.80 10.00
CA VAL A 79 -1.01 4.38 10.33
C VAL A 79 -1.14 5.90 10.30
N ASP A 80 -0.65 6.57 11.34
CA ASP A 80 -0.63 8.04 11.38
C ASP A 80 0.42 8.59 10.40
N GLY A 81 0.22 9.80 9.91
CA GLY A 81 1.06 10.36 8.86
C GLY A 81 2.53 10.58 9.27
N GLN A 82 2.78 10.84 10.56
CA GLN A 82 4.15 11.01 11.08
C GLN A 82 4.85 9.68 11.36
N GLU A 83 4.11 8.57 11.42
CA GLU A 83 4.68 7.25 11.63
C GLU A 83 5.34 6.73 10.35
N SER A 84 6.56 6.22 10.49
CA SER A 84 7.22 5.54 9.38
C SER A 84 6.53 4.20 9.11
N LEU A 85 6.21 3.95 7.84
CA LEU A 85 5.66 2.69 7.35
C LEU A 85 6.69 1.99 6.47
N GLN A 86 7.08 0.77 6.85
CA GLN A 86 7.73 -0.19 5.97
C GLN A 86 6.84 -1.43 5.83
N VAL A 87 6.79 -2.01 4.64
CA VAL A 87 6.03 -3.25 4.38
C VAL A 87 6.95 -4.27 3.74
N ILE A 88 6.95 -5.49 4.28
CA ILE A 88 7.72 -6.62 3.77
C ILE A 88 6.73 -7.68 3.32
N ASN A 89 6.86 -8.17 2.09
CA ASN A 89 6.14 -9.36 1.67
C ASN A 89 6.84 -10.61 2.23
N ILE A 90 6.23 -11.24 3.23
CA ILE A 90 6.75 -12.44 3.90
C ILE A 90 6.13 -13.73 3.36
N GLY A 91 5.19 -13.63 2.43
CA GLY A 91 4.53 -14.76 1.80
C GLY A 91 5.26 -15.31 0.58
N GLU A 92 4.67 -16.34 -0.03
CA GLU A 92 5.22 -17.03 -1.20
C GLU A 92 4.70 -16.49 -2.55
N ASN A 93 3.72 -15.60 -2.51
CA ASN A 93 3.05 -15.02 -3.69
C ASN A 93 3.18 -13.49 -3.69
N VAL A 94 2.69 -12.83 -4.74
CA VAL A 94 2.58 -11.37 -4.77
C VAL A 94 1.64 -10.90 -3.67
N LEU A 95 2.15 -10.04 -2.78
CA LEU A 95 1.37 -9.34 -1.76
C LEU A 95 0.59 -8.21 -2.42
N ARG A 96 -0.72 -8.17 -2.18
CA ARG A 96 -1.62 -7.15 -2.72
C ARG A 96 -2.26 -6.36 -1.60
N LEU A 97 -2.04 -5.06 -1.62
CA LEU A 97 -2.50 -4.15 -0.59
C LEU A 97 -3.43 -3.11 -1.22
N TYR A 98 -4.61 -2.94 -0.66
CA TYR A 98 -5.44 -1.78 -0.93
C TYR A 98 -5.07 -0.67 0.04
N VAL A 99 -4.70 0.48 -0.51
CA VAL A 99 -4.21 1.62 0.27
C VAL A 99 -5.10 2.81 0.03
N THR A 100 -5.51 3.48 1.11
CA THR A 100 -6.12 4.80 1.04
C THR A 100 -5.36 5.79 1.90
N ILE A 101 -5.16 7.00 1.38
CA ILE A 101 -4.50 8.09 2.10
C ILE A 101 -5.40 9.33 2.03
N SER A 102 -5.59 9.98 3.17
CA SER A 102 -6.45 11.16 3.31
C SER A 102 -5.86 12.15 4.34
N PRO A 103 -5.73 13.46 3.99
CA PRO A 103 -5.85 14.03 2.65
C PRO A 103 -4.77 13.48 1.68
N MET A 104 -4.75 13.90 0.41
CA MET A 104 -3.78 13.39 -0.59
C MET A 104 -2.31 13.62 -0.21
N GLY A 105 -2.02 14.55 0.69
CA GLY A 105 -0.67 14.96 1.04
C GLY A 105 -0.01 15.70 -0.14
N SER A 106 0.64 14.97 -1.05
CA SER A 106 1.33 15.54 -2.22
C SER A 106 1.02 14.80 -3.53
N GLU A 107 1.14 15.53 -4.64
CA GLU A 107 1.00 15.00 -6.00
C GLU A 107 1.93 13.81 -6.31
N ALA A 108 3.11 13.76 -5.69
CA ALA A 108 4.07 12.67 -5.87
C ALA A 108 3.52 11.31 -5.40
N PHE A 109 2.57 11.33 -4.45
CA PHE A 109 1.90 10.11 -3.99
C PHE A 109 0.73 9.69 -4.88
N ALA A 110 0.42 10.42 -5.95
CA ALA A 110 -0.83 10.25 -6.68
C ALA A 110 -0.63 9.89 -8.16
N ALA A 111 0.36 9.02 -8.43
CA ALA A 111 0.65 8.47 -9.74
C ALA A 111 0.95 6.96 -9.67
N ASP A 112 0.82 6.28 -10.81
CA ASP A 112 1.32 4.93 -11.00
C ASP A 112 2.85 4.91 -10.92
N ALA A 113 3.39 3.83 -10.40
CA ALA A 113 4.83 3.64 -10.31
C ALA A 113 5.21 2.16 -10.44
N ASN A 114 6.41 1.93 -10.97
CA ASN A 114 7.13 0.67 -10.83
C ASN A 114 8.46 1.03 -10.16
N VAL A 115 8.67 0.51 -8.96
CA VAL A 115 9.84 0.80 -8.12
C VAL A 115 10.73 -0.42 -8.13
#